data_AF-A0A944VSM5-F1
#
_entry.id   AF-A0A944VSM5-F1
#
_cell.length_a   1.000
_cell.length_b   1.000
_cell.length_c   1.000
_cell.angle_alpha   90.00
_cell.angle_beta   90.00
_cell.angle_gamma   90.00
#
_symmetry.space_group_name_H-M   'P 1'
#
loop_
_entity.id
_entity.type
_entity.pdbx_description
1 polymer ?
#
loop_
_entity_poly.entity_id
_entity_poly.type
_entity_poly.pdbx_seq_one_letter_code
_entity_poly.pdbx_strand_id
1 'polypeptide(L)'
;MKKSKSKSTVKKTSAPTPLLTQSHPVDWWFVFKFNAASFPGCAGADKRKGIFGGTIRKYSEGFSQQYIYASSEDPTLQKGKGRVGATLTDPLGATFGQVYNNSYYYLIWNDQFYDAPIIHGCVKYCGAPWGHSKGMLAWNEAGEGFVMQVSTPSWPASGSIKYPRKGDGNTLGCVKDDDIEVSQHFFALRLDQGDLLQVLKVLKNSSVVTDPSNKQIVLNGGPSAVQKLVRGLGNKSRSKKVIQVKLSSGVELISKPSSLHVPPWQMVSSVMGNVSLRVASWWADPEIDSTTARTQISCWDDSLAKPGAVQIATSGMWGKKGINLTGGEGKKHNHAKFGVSTNKRKPYSIFGDMNQQGALAPGYAYAKQKCSSSQNGRGGIFYVVKNRELFTSISSLLKGDSAPTKVQT
;
A
#
# COMPACT_ATOMS: atom_id res chain seq x y z
N MET A 1 -29.25 54.27 -2.30
CA MET A 1 -28.36 53.34 -3.02
C MET A 1 -28.15 52.07 -2.17
N LYS A 2 -28.81 50.95 -2.51
CA LYS A 2 -28.61 49.66 -1.83
C LYS A 2 -27.37 48.97 -2.41
N LYS A 3 -26.31 48.82 -1.61
CA LYS A 3 -25.12 48.05 -1.98
C LYS A 3 -25.47 46.56 -2.06
N SER A 4 -25.51 46.03 -3.28
CA SER A 4 -25.53 44.61 -3.59
C SER A 4 -24.25 43.96 -3.05
N LYS A 5 -24.37 43.04 -2.09
CA LYS A 5 -23.27 42.16 -1.68
C LYS A 5 -23.14 41.08 -2.74
N SER A 6 -22.07 41.17 -3.53
CA SER A 6 -21.59 40.10 -4.40
C SER A 6 -21.42 38.83 -3.56
N LYS A 7 -22.24 37.81 -3.83
CA LYS A 7 -22.01 36.45 -3.35
C LYS A 7 -20.77 35.93 -4.08
N SER A 8 -19.66 35.88 -3.37
CA SER A 8 -18.48 35.11 -3.78
C SER A 8 -18.90 33.66 -4.04
N THR A 9 -19.03 33.29 -5.31
CA THR A 9 -19.12 31.89 -5.72
C THR A 9 -17.76 31.25 -5.45
N VAL A 10 -17.65 30.55 -4.32
CA VAL A 10 -16.49 29.71 -4.01
C VAL A 10 -16.32 28.73 -5.17
N LYS A 11 -15.25 28.89 -5.93
CA LYS A 11 -14.90 27.99 -7.04
C LYS A 11 -14.65 26.60 -6.45
N LYS A 12 -15.59 25.68 -6.63
CA LYS A 12 -15.48 24.29 -6.15
C LYS A 12 -14.21 23.68 -6.76
N THR A 13 -13.26 23.30 -5.93
CA THR A 13 -12.06 22.58 -6.39
C THR A 13 -12.48 21.24 -6.97
N SER A 14 -11.99 20.91 -8.18
CA SER A 14 -12.19 19.59 -8.78
C SER A 14 -11.67 18.50 -7.86
N ALA A 15 -12.32 17.34 -7.80
CA ALA A 15 -11.81 16.22 -7.00
C ALA A 15 -10.42 15.77 -7.50
N PRO A 16 -9.44 15.51 -6.61
CA PRO A 16 -8.24 14.80 -7.02
C PRO A 16 -8.58 13.34 -7.37
N THR A 17 -7.89 12.74 -8.33
CA THR A 17 -8.21 11.40 -8.87
C THR A 17 -6.93 10.64 -9.23
N PRO A 18 -6.92 9.30 -9.31
CA PRO A 18 -5.79 8.58 -9.87
C PRO A 18 -5.50 9.04 -11.30
N LEU A 19 -4.22 9.29 -11.61
CA LEU A 19 -3.75 9.78 -12.90
C LEU A 19 -2.72 8.80 -13.50
N LEU A 20 -2.77 8.54 -14.81
CA LEU A 20 -1.68 7.89 -15.53
C LEU A 20 -0.60 8.90 -15.95
N THR A 21 -1.02 10.13 -16.28
CA THR A 21 -0.22 11.33 -16.53
C THR A 21 -1.03 12.55 -16.07
N GLN A 22 -0.45 13.76 -16.00
CA GLN A 22 -1.12 14.96 -15.45
C GLN A 22 -2.53 15.26 -15.98
N SER A 23 -2.87 14.81 -17.18
CA SER A 23 -4.15 15.09 -17.84
C SER A 23 -4.94 13.83 -18.20
N HIS A 24 -4.57 12.69 -17.63
CA HIS A 24 -5.19 11.40 -17.94
C HIS A 24 -5.71 10.72 -16.66
N PRO A 25 -6.92 11.09 -16.21
CA PRO A 25 -7.55 10.48 -15.05
C PRO A 25 -8.05 9.07 -15.35
N VAL A 26 -7.98 8.19 -14.35
CA VAL A 26 -8.50 6.82 -14.36
C VAL A 26 -9.17 6.51 -13.03
N ASP A 27 -10.04 5.50 -12.97
CA ASP A 27 -10.73 5.14 -11.73
C ASP A 27 -9.81 4.38 -10.77
N TRP A 28 -8.88 3.60 -11.30
CA TRP A 28 -7.81 2.98 -10.52
C TRP A 28 -6.57 2.73 -11.38
N TRP A 29 -5.42 2.62 -10.73
CA TRP A 29 -4.21 2.07 -11.33
C TRP A 29 -3.44 1.23 -10.31
N PHE A 30 -2.69 0.25 -10.81
CA PHE A 30 -1.70 -0.53 -10.08
C PHE A 30 -0.34 -0.36 -10.72
N VAL A 31 0.70 -0.18 -9.91
CA VAL A 31 2.10 -0.10 -10.35
C VAL A 31 2.95 -1.07 -9.55
N PHE A 32 3.77 -1.86 -10.25
CA PHE A 32 4.84 -2.66 -9.67
C PHE A 32 6.19 -2.11 -10.15
N LYS A 33 6.96 -1.57 -9.21
CA LYS A 33 8.35 -1.14 -9.43
C LYS A 33 9.26 -2.34 -9.21
N PHE A 34 10.16 -2.59 -10.16
CA PHE A 34 11.12 -3.69 -10.07
C PHE A 34 12.28 -3.38 -9.10
N ASN A 35 13.01 -4.42 -8.71
CA ASN A 35 14.28 -4.32 -7.98
C ASN A 35 15.46 -3.99 -8.92
N ALA A 36 16.52 -3.45 -8.34
CA ALA A 36 17.69 -2.96 -9.06
C ALA A 36 18.56 -4.07 -9.68
N ALA A 37 18.56 -5.28 -9.13
CA ALA A 37 19.26 -6.41 -9.73
C ALA A 37 18.65 -6.83 -11.07
N SER A 38 17.32 -6.89 -11.11
CA SER A 38 16.59 -7.40 -12.27
C SER A 38 16.35 -6.31 -13.30
N PHE A 39 16.07 -5.07 -12.89
CA PHE A 39 15.77 -3.98 -13.83
C PHE A 39 16.47 -2.69 -13.40
N PRO A 40 17.80 -2.59 -13.53
CA PRO A 40 18.56 -1.44 -13.04
C PRO A 40 18.20 -0.15 -13.78
N GLY A 41 18.34 0.98 -13.10
CA GLY A 41 18.14 2.31 -13.65
C GLY A 41 16.68 2.63 -13.94
N CYS A 42 16.44 3.23 -15.10
CA CYS A 42 15.15 3.75 -15.51
C CYS A 42 14.84 3.38 -16.96
N ALA A 43 13.56 3.44 -17.34
CA ALA A 43 13.18 3.32 -18.74
C ALA A 43 13.29 4.70 -19.41
N GLY A 44 14.36 4.96 -20.15
CA GLY A 44 14.53 6.20 -20.93
C GLY A 44 15.63 7.14 -20.42
N ALA A 45 15.79 8.28 -21.10
CA ALA A 45 16.97 9.16 -21.01
C ALA A 45 16.84 10.33 -20.02
N ASP A 46 15.70 10.50 -19.34
CA ASP A 46 15.47 11.65 -18.45
C ASP A 46 16.55 11.76 -17.35
N LYS A 47 16.81 12.96 -16.81
CA LYS A 47 17.75 13.12 -15.67
C LYS A 47 17.03 12.96 -14.34
N ARG A 48 17.70 12.40 -13.31
CA ARG A 48 17.06 12.18 -11.99
C ARG A 48 16.90 13.56 -11.36
N LYS A 49 15.77 13.85 -10.73
CA LYS A 49 15.50 15.14 -10.09
C LYS A 49 14.54 14.94 -8.92
N GLY A 50 14.77 15.67 -7.83
CA GLY A 50 13.83 15.75 -6.71
C GLY A 50 12.67 16.69 -7.01
N ILE A 51 11.72 16.29 -7.87
CA ILE A 51 10.58 17.14 -8.28
C ILE A 51 9.62 17.48 -7.12
N PHE A 52 9.64 16.70 -6.05
CA PHE A 52 8.94 16.92 -4.78
C PHE A 52 9.92 17.20 -3.63
N GLY A 53 11.12 17.71 -3.95
CA GLY A 53 12.19 17.96 -2.99
C GLY A 53 13.12 16.76 -2.76
N GLY A 54 14.19 17.02 -2.02
CA GLY A 54 15.31 16.09 -1.79
C GLY A 54 16.40 16.18 -2.85
N THR A 55 17.55 15.58 -2.55
CA THR A 55 18.68 15.46 -3.49
C THR A 55 18.80 14.02 -3.97
N ILE A 56 19.30 13.86 -5.20
CA ILE A 56 19.49 12.54 -5.80
C ILE A 56 20.43 11.72 -4.94
N ARG A 57 20.02 10.51 -4.58
CA ARG A 57 20.85 9.59 -3.82
C ARG A 57 21.69 8.71 -4.72
N LYS A 58 22.91 8.41 -4.26
CA LYS A 58 23.75 7.35 -4.82
C LYS A 58 23.49 6.10 -3.98
N TYR A 59 22.91 5.09 -4.62
CA TYR A 59 22.62 3.78 -4.05
C TYR A 59 23.82 2.87 -4.33
N SER A 60 24.47 2.37 -3.27
CA SER A 60 25.71 1.56 -3.40
C SER A 60 25.46 0.27 -4.16
N GLU A 61 24.26 -0.29 -4.05
CA GLU A 61 23.85 -1.51 -4.74
C GLU A 61 23.21 -1.26 -6.11
N GLY A 62 23.04 0.01 -6.49
CA GLY A 62 22.28 0.41 -7.66
C GLY A 62 20.81 0.66 -7.34
N PHE A 63 20.05 1.13 -8.32
CA PHE A 63 18.66 1.53 -8.13
C PHE A 63 17.78 1.04 -9.29
N SER A 64 16.47 1.00 -9.07
CA SER A 64 15.47 0.81 -10.12
C SER A 64 14.26 1.70 -9.91
N GLN A 65 13.90 2.43 -10.96
CA GLN A 65 12.58 3.05 -11.13
C GLN A 65 11.89 2.55 -12.40
N GLN A 66 12.36 1.41 -12.94
CA GLN A 66 11.62 0.69 -13.97
C GLN A 66 10.38 0.05 -13.34
N TYR A 67 9.28 0.07 -14.07
CA TYR A 67 8.00 -0.40 -13.55
C TYR A 67 7.13 -0.97 -14.66
N ILE A 68 6.12 -1.72 -14.23
CA ILE A 68 4.95 -2.09 -15.01
C ILE A 68 3.71 -1.54 -14.31
N TYR A 69 2.65 -1.31 -15.08
CA TYR A 69 1.41 -0.79 -14.54
C TYR A 69 0.21 -1.37 -15.29
N ALA A 70 -0.97 -1.26 -14.68
CA ALA A 70 -2.28 -1.51 -15.27
C ALA A 70 -3.27 -0.48 -14.72
N SER A 71 -4.38 -0.25 -15.41
CA SER A 71 -5.38 0.75 -15.02
C SER A 71 -6.81 0.27 -15.29
N SER A 72 -7.79 1.07 -14.87
CA SER A 72 -9.20 0.84 -15.19
C SER A 72 -9.51 0.88 -16.70
N GLU A 73 -8.68 1.54 -17.50
CA GLU A 73 -8.84 1.62 -18.96
C GLU A 73 -8.06 0.54 -19.71
N ASP A 74 -6.90 0.13 -19.19
CA ASP A 74 -6.12 -1.01 -19.68
C ASP A 74 -5.72 -1.90 -18.49
N PRO A 75 -6.57 -2.88 -18.15
CA PRO A 75 -6.34 -3.72 -16.97
C PRO A 75 -5.23 -4.76 -17.16
N THR A 76 -4.51 -4.78 -18.28
CA THR A 76 -3.38 -5.68 -18.48
C THR A 76 -2.07 -5.00 -18.10
N LEU A 77 -1.21 -5.72 -17.35
CA LEU A 77 0.13 -5.21 -17.04
C LEU A 77 0.91 -4.88 -18.31
N GLN A 78 1.42 -3.65 -18.36
CA GLN A 78 2.24 -3.13 -19.45
C GLN A 78 3.47 -2.40 -18.92
N LYS A 79 4.50 -2.26 -19.75
CA LYS A 79 5.75 -1.61 -19.36
C LYS A 79 5.58 -0.10 -19.24
N GLY A 80 5.94 0.43 -18.08
CA GLY A 80 6.03 1.86 -17.84
C GLY A 80 7.15 2.53 -18.62
N LYS A 81 6.92 3.80 -18.99
CA LYS A 81 7.96 4.69 -19.53
C LYS A 81 8.48 5.59 -18.41
N GLY A 82 9.72 6.05 -18.52
CA GLY A 82 10.29 6.99 -17.57
C GLY A 82 10.66 6.37 -16.23
N ARG A 83 10.24 7.06 -15.15
CA ARG A 83 10.72 6.83 -13.77
C ARG A 83 9.57 6.96 -12.80
N VAL A 84 9.07 5.83 -12.32
CA VAL A 84 7.97 5.84 -11.36
C VAL A 84 8.31 6.73 -10.15
N GLY A 85 7.40 7.64 -9.81
CA GLY A 85 7.49 8.53 -8.64
C GLY A 85 8.47 9.69 -8.77
N ALA A 86 9.08 9.89 -9.95
CA ALA A 86 10.07 10.95 -10.19
C ALA A 86 9.78 11.81 -11.42
N THR A 87 8.66 11.59 -12.10
CA THR A 87 8.18 12.43 -13.21
C THR A 87 6.70 12.76 -13.03
N LEU A 88 6.14 13.62 -13.88
CA LEU A 88 4.68 13.85 -13.93
C LEU A 88 4.03 13.09 -15.10
N THR A 89 4.83 12.27 -15.80
CA THR A 89 4.44 11.44 -16.94
C THR A 89 4.35 9.95 -16.57
N ASP A 90 4.49 9.62 -15.29
CA ASP A 90 4.25 8.31 -14.72
C ASP A 90 3.05 8.33 -13.75
N PRO A 91 2.35 7.20 -13.53
CA PRO A 91 1.12 7.21 -12.73
C PRO A 91 1.32 7.69 -11.29
N LEU A 92 2.42 7.29 -10.66
CA LEU A 92 2.68 7.60 -9.26
C LEU A 92 2.98 9.08 -9.07
N GLY A 93 3.91 9.62 -9.86
CA GLY A 93 4.32 11.01 -9.76
C GLY A 93 3.25 11.99 -10.27
N ALA A 94 2.49 11.63 -11.31
CA ALA A 94 1.33 12.42 -11.73
C ALA A 94 0.27 12.50 -10.62
N THR A 95 -0.11 11.33 -10.06
CA THR A 95 -1.14 11.25 -9.01
C THR A 95 -0.69 11.97 -7.75
N PHE A 96 0.53 11.77 -7.28
CA PHE A 96 1.06 12.44 -6.09
C PHE A 96 1.25 13.95 -6.32
N GLY A 97 1.76 14.32 -7.50
CA GLY A 97 2.03 15.71 -7.86
C GLY A 97 0.78 16.60 -7.89
N GLN A 98 -0.40 16.03 -8.20
CA GLN A 98 -1.65 16.78 -8.09
C GLN A 98 -1.92 17.23 -6.65
N VAL A 99 -1.55 16.42 -5.65
CA VAL A 99 -1.78 16.73 -4.23
C VAL A 99 -0.71 17.69 -3.75
N TYR A 100 0.55 17.32 -3.97
CA TYR A 100 1.70 18.08 -3.50
C TYR A 100 1.73 19.53 -4.01
N ASN A 101 1.31 19.76 -5.25
CA ASN A 101 1.37 21.06 -5.90
C ASN A 101 0.07 21.89 -5.78
N ASN A 102 -1.03 21.34 -5.27
CA ASN A 102 -2.31 22.05 -5.16
C ASN A 102 -2.81 22.17 -3.71
N SER A 103 -4.02 22.68 -3.53
CA SER A 103 -4.65 22.90 -2.21
C SER A 103 -5.79 21.90 -1.99
N TYR A 104 -5.45 20.62 -1.84
CA TYR A 104 -6.38 19.58 -1.42
C TYR A 104 -6.26 19.31 0.08
N TYR A 105 -7.31 18.76 0.67
CA TYR A 105 -7.19 18.09 1.95
C TYR A 105 -6.46 16.77 1.76
N TYR A 106 -5.66 16.37 2.74
CA TYR A 106 -4.91 15.13 2.67
C TYR A 106 -4.67 14.53 4.05
N LEU A 107 -4.43 13.22 4.02
CA LEU A 107 -3.97 12.41 5.13
C LEU A 107 -2.90 11.47 4.59
N ILE A 108 -1.73 11.46 5.23
CA ILE A 108 -0.64 10.54 4.95
C ILE A 108 -0.41 9.70 6.20
N TRP A 109 -0.15 8.41 6.01
CA TRP A 109 0.22 7.50 7.09
C TRP A 109 1.41 6.64 6.66
N ASN A 110 2.27 6.32 7.62
CA ASN A 110 3.43 5.45 7.42
C ASN A 110 3.97 5.00 8.77
N ASP A 111 4.23 3.71 8.95
CA ASP A 111 4.83 3.17 10.18
C ASP A 111 6.35 3.34 10.25
N GLN A 112 6.99 3.83 9.20
CA GLN A 112 8.45 3.91 9.05
C GLN A 112 8.87 5.27 8.47
N PHE A 113 8.53 6.38 9.13
CA PHE A 113 8.95 7.73 8.69
C PHE A 113 10.42 8.04 8.95
N TYR A 114 11.14 7.25 9.75
CA TYR A 114 12.55 7.46 10.09
C TYR A 114 12.83 8.89 10.56
N ASP A 115 12.09 9.31 11.58
CA ASP A 115 12.19 10.61 12.26
C ASP A 115 11.78 11.85 11.42
N ALA A 116 11.36 11.67 10.16
CA ALA A 116 10.93 12.78 9.30
C ALA A 116 9.69 12.41 8.46
N PRO A 117 8.48 12.91 8.78
CA PRO A 117 8.13 13.75 9.91
C PRO A 117 8.21 13.00 11.25
N ILE A 118 8.43 13.77 12.32
CA ILE A 118 8.32 13.27 13.69
C ILE A 118 6.85 12.95 13.98
N ILE A 119 6.60 11.76 14.53
CA ILE A 119 5.29 11.32 15.03
C ILE A 119 5.42 11.05 16.52
N HIS A 120 4.66 11.73 17.36
CA HIS A 120 4.76 11.51 18.80
C HIS A 120 4.45 10.05 19.18
N GLY A 121 5.29 9.46 20.03
CA GLY A 121 5.17 8.04 20.42
C GLY A 121 5.73 7.05 19.40
N CYS A 122 6.35 7.54 18.32
CA CYS A 122 7.14 6.77 17.38
C CYS A 122 8.46 7.50 17.08
N VAL A 123 9.58 6.79 17.19
CA VAL A 123 10.89 7.35 16.84
C VAL A 123 11.16 6.99 15.36
N LYS A 124 12.20 6.20 15.11
CA LYS A 124 12.59 5.74 13.78
C LYS A 124 11.48 4.97 13.05
N TYR A 125 10.76 4.11 13.77
CA TYR A 125 9.62 3.36 13.25
C TYR A 125 8.65 2.98 14.37
N CYS A 126 7.42 2.65 13.99
CA CYS A 126 6.35 2.19 14.87
C CYS A 126 6.16 0.68 14.75
N GLY A 127 6.63 -0.08 15.74
CA GLY A 127 6.41 -1.52 15.81
C GLY A 127 4.97 -1.90 16.19
N ALA A 128 4.71 -3.21 16.30
CA ALA A 128 3.46 -3.72 16.86
C ALA A 128 3.15 -3.04 18.22
N PRO A 129 1.88 -2.69 18.51
CA PRO A 129 0.66 -3.06 17.78
C PRO A 129 0.22 -2.02 16.73
N TRP A 130 1.10 -1.12 16.29
CA TRP A 130 0.76 -0.23 15.18
C TRP A 130 0.61 -1.02 13.88
N GLY A 131 -0.26 -0.51 13.01
CA GLY A 131 -0.43 -1.06 11.67
C GLY A 131 0.89 -1.06 10.90
N HIS A 132 1.17 -2.12 10.17
CA HIS A 132 2.17 -2.09 9.10
C HIS A 132 1.43 -1.60 7.88
N SER A 133 1.39 -0.30 7.64
CA SER A 133 0.55 0.31 6.61
C SER A 133 1.09 1.66 6.22
N LYS A 134 1.02 1.96 4.91
CA LYS A 134 1.55 3.19 4.34
C LYS A 134 0.68 3.66 3.18
N GLY A 135 0.53 4.97 3.04
CA GLY A 135 -0.21 5.54 1.93
C GLY A 135 -0.69 6.96 2.15
N MET A 136 -1.61 7.39 1.28
CA MET A 136 -2.27 8.68 1.37
C MET A 136 -3.73 8.65 0.95
N LEU A 137 -4.48 9.60 1.49
CA LEU A 137 -5.79 10.03 1.02
C LEU A 137 -5.67 11.50 0.60
N ALA A 138 -6.38 11.88 -0.45
CA ALA A 138 -6.58 13.28 -0.80
C ALA A 138 -8.02 13.51 -1.28
N TRP A 139 -8.62 14.64 -0.91
CA TRP A 139 -10.02 14.96 -1.23
C TRP A 139 -10.28 16.47 -1.38
N ASN A 140 -11.39 16.80 -2.05
CA ASN A 140 -11.91 18.16 -2.19
C ASN A 140 -12.93 18.52 -1.09
N GLU A 141 -13.57 19.69 -1.19
CA GLU A 141 -14.61 20.13 -0.24
C GLU A 141 -15.83 19.21 -0.14
N ALA A 142 -16.12 18.43 -1.19
CA ALA A 142 -17.23 17.49 -1.20
C ALA A 142 -16.86 16.12 -0.59
N GLY A 143 -15.58 15.88 -0.28
CA GLY A 143 -15.09 14.57 0.15
C GLY A 143 -14.88 13.59 -1.00
N GLU A 144 -14.89 14.06 -2.25
CA GLU A 144 -14.53 13.28 -3.43
C GLU A 144 -13.00 13.30 -3.59
N GLY A 145 -12.40 12.18 -3.97
CA GLY A 145 -10.94 12.08 -3.96
C GLY A 145 -10.37 10.75 -4.40
N PHE A 146 -9.23 10.40 -3.82
CA PHE A 146 -8.60 9.09 -4.04
C PHE A 146 -7.86 8.60 -2.78
N VAL A 147 -7.65 7.28 -2.73
CA VAL A 147 -6.68 6.63 -1.86
C VAL A 147 -5.52 6.09 -2.67
N MET A 148 -4.31 6.13 -2.12
CA MET A 148 -3.12 5.48 -2.68
C MET A 148 -2.42 4.68 -1.60
N GLN A 149 -2.44 3.35 -1.72
CA GLN A 149 -1.68 2.41 -0.90
C GLN A 149 -0.27 2.28 -1.47
N VAL A 150 0.73 2.23 -0.59
CA VAL A 150 2.15 2.11 -0.99
C VAL A 150 2.85 1.09 -0.09
N SER A 151 3.90 0.44 -0.59
CA SER A 151 4.74 -0.45 0.23
C SER A 151 6.03 0.19 0.74
N THR A 152 6.34 1.40 0.27
CA THR A 152 7.63 2.09 0.45
C THR A 152 7.76 2.73 1.83
N PRO A 153 8.72 2.32 2.68
CA PRO A 153 9.07 3.07 3.89
C PRO A 153 9.37 4.54 3.59
N SER A 154 9.29 5.42 4.59
CA SER A 154 9.71 6.82 4.43
C SER A 154 8.96 7.66 3.37
N TRP A 155 7.99 7.11 2.63
CA TRP A 155 7.31 7.76 1.53
C TRP A 155 5.83 7.32 1.40
N PRO A 156 4.89 8.23 1.04
CA PRO A 156 5.06 9.68 1.02
C PRO A 156 5.18 10.23 2.45
N ALA A 157 5.85 11.36 2.63
CA ALA A 157 6.13 11.95 3.95
C ALA A 157 5.76 13.45 4.05
N SER A 158 5.23 14.02 2.98
CA SER A 158 4.55 15.32 3.00
C SER A 158 3.50 15.39 1.89
N GLY A 159 2.35 16.03 2.15
CA GLY A 159 1.25 16.15 1.19
C GLY A 159 1.22 17.49 0.45
N SER A 160 2.10 18.44 0.78
CA SER A 160 2.03 19.78 0.21
C SER A 160 3.39 20.48 0.16
N ILE A 161 3.62 21.22 -0.93
CA ILE A 161 4.76 22.14 -1.05
C ILE A 161 4.73 23.27 -0.01
N LYS A 162 3.56 23.62 0.55
CA LYS A 162 3.44 24.61 1.63
C LYS A 162 3.92 24.09 2.98
N TYR A 163 3.92 22.76 3.15
CA TYR A 163 4.37 22.07 4.36
C TYR A 163 5.37 20.97 3.96
N PRO A 164 6.50 21.34 3.34
CA PRO A 164 7.43 20.36 2.78
C PRO A 164 8.04 19.50 3.91
N ARG A 165 8.47 18.29 3.54
CA ARG A 165 9.20 17.42 4.47
C ARG A 165 10.48 18.12 4.93
N LYS A 166 10.70 18.17 6.25
CA LYS A 166 11.91 18.79 6.82
C LYS A 166 13.07 17.80 6.86
N GLY A 167 14.24 18.23 6.37
CA GLY A 167 15.51 17.49 6.52
C GLY A 167 15.68 16.25 5.64
N ASP A 168 14.74 15.98 4.72
CA ASP A 168 14.78 14.87 3.77
C ASP A 168 13.92 15.19 2.53
N GLY A 169 13.96 14.36 1.49
CA GLY A 169 13.15 14.50 0.28
C GLY A 169 11.78 13.84 0.35
N ASN A 170 10.99 14.09 -0.68
CA ASN A 170 9.66 13.49 -0.87
C ASN A 170 9.47 12.97 -2.31
N THR A 171 10.56 12.94 -3.09
CA THR A 171 10.60 12.31 -4.42
C THR A 171 11.19 10.93 -4.29
N LEU A 172 10.57 9.93 -4.89
CA LEU A 172 11.09 8.57 -4.89
C LEU A 172 12.49 8.54 -5.54
N GLY A 173 13.50 8.10 -4.78
CA GLY A 173 14.92 8.17 -5.17
C GLY A 173 15.70 9.41 -4.73
N CYS A 174 15.04 10.34 -4.04
CA CYS A 174 15.63 11.51 -3.38
C CYS A 174 15.30 11.55 -1.87
N VAL A 175 14.87 10.42 -1.31
CA VAL A 175 14.65 10.18 0.13
C VAL A 175 15.89 9.50 0.69
N LYS A 176 16.25 9.72 1.97
CA LYS A 176 17.45 9.12 2.58
C LYS A 176 17.46 7.60 2.59
N ASP A 177 16.27 6.99 2.61
CA ASP A 177 16.03 5.55 2.64
C ASP A 177 16.34 4.82 1.31
N ASP A 178 16.37 3.49 1.34
CA ASP A 178 16.66 2.58 0.23
C ASP A 178 15.45 2.28 -0.69
N ASP A 179 14.46 3.18 -0.69
CA ASP A 179 13.14 3.08 -1.33
C ASP A 179 13.12 2.55 -2.78
N ILE A 180 14.22 2.72 -3.54
CA ILE A 180 14.31 2.33 -4.95
C ILE A 180 15.31 1.22 -5.26
N GLU A 181 15.95 0.60 -4.27
CA GLU A 181 16.80 -0.59 -4.50
C GLU A 181 15.97 -1.87 -4.70
N VAL A 182 14.91 -2.01 -3.92
CA VAL A 182 14.02 -3.18 -3.83
C VAL A 182 12.76 -3.04 -4.69
N SER A 183 12.05 -4.13 -4.99
CA SER A 183 10.74 -4.04 -5.64
C SER A 183 9.67 -3.44 -4.70
N GLN A 184 8.75 -2.65 -5.22
CA GLN A 184 7.67 -1.99 -4.46
C GLN A 184 6.36 -2.07 -5.25
N HIS A 185 5.20 -1.96 -4.59
CA HIS A 185 3.93 -1.71 -5.28
C HIS A 185 3.24 -0.45 -4.80
N PHE A 186 2.37 0.03 -5.68
CA PHE A 186 1.50 1.16 -5.46
C PHE A 186 0.13 0.84 -6.06
N PHE A 187 -0.94 1.19 -5.38
CA PHE A 187 -2.31 1.06 -5.87
C PHE A 187 -3.09 2.32 -5.54
N ALA A 188 -3.73 2.93 -6.53
CA ALA A 188 -4.62 4.07 -6.31
C ALA A 188 -6.03 3.80 -6.80
N LEU A 189 -7.01 4.31 -6.07
CA LEU A 189 -8.43 4.13 -6.32
C LEU A 189 -9.18 5.43 -6.08
N ARG A 190 -10.01 5.83 -7.04
CA ARG A 190 -10.93 6.96 -6.94
C ARG A 190 -12.03 6.65 -5.92
N LEU A 191 -12.41 7.66 -5.15
CA LEU A 191 -13.39 7.58 -4.07
C LEU A 191 -14.44 8.68 -4.22
N ASP A 192 -15.69 8.32 -3.96
CA ASP A 192 -16.70 9.28 -3.56
C ASP A 192 -16.61 9.58 -2.05
N GLN A 193 -17.48 10.45 -1.54
CA GLN A 193 -17.53 10.78 -0.12
C GLN A 193 -17.85 9.57 0.77
N GLY A 194 -18.73 8.68 0.31
CA GLY A 194 -19.13 7.48 1.05
C GLY A 194 -17.94 6.53 1.22
N ASP A 195 -17.21 6.29 0.14
CA ASP A 195 -16.02 5.47 0.11
C ASP A 195 -14.89 6.06 0.97
N LEU A 196 -14.69 7.38 0.92
CA LEU A 196 -13.74 8.06 1.81
C LEU A 196 -14.03 7.78 3.29
N LEU A 197 -15.30 7.84 3.70
CA LEU A 197 -15.70 7.52 5.07
C LEU A 197 -15.42 6.06 5.43
N GLN A 198 -15.58 5.12 4.48
CA GLN A 198 -15.25 3.71 4.70
C GLN A 198 -13.74 3.49 4.84
N VAL A 199 -12.94 4.09 3.97
CA VAL A 199 -11.47 4.00 4.04
C VAL A 199 -10.96 4.56 5.37
N LEU A 200 -11.48 5.71 5.83
CA LEU A 200 -11.10 6.28 7.13
C LEU A 200 -11.46 5.37 8.33
N LYS A 201 -12.59 4.65 8.28
CA LYS A 201 -12.96 3.67 9.32
C LYS A 201 -12.00 2.48 9.32
N VAL A 202 -11.63 1.99 8.14
CA VAL A 202 -10.68 0.89 7.97
C VAL A 202 -9.27 1.29 8.44
N LEU A 203 -8.80 2.49 8.09
CA LEU A 203 -7.55 3.06 8.61
C LEU A 203 -7.52 3.11 10.14
N LYS A 204 -8.63 3.54 10.75
CA LYS A 204 -8.78 3.54 12.22
C LYS A 204 -8.72 2.13 12.80
N ASN A 205 -9.42 1.16 12.20
CA ASN A 205 -9.44 -0.22 12.66
C ASN A 205 -8.04 -0.86 12.60
N SER A 206 -7.29 -0.57 11.54
CA SER A 206 -5.94 -1.07 11.29
C SER A 206 -4.85 -0.38 12.11
N SER A 207 -5.19 0.61 12.96
CA SER A 207 -4.23 1.35 13.78
C SER A 207 -3.11 1.98 12.94
N VAL A 208 -3.45 2.67 11.85
CA VAL A 208 -2.41 3.30 11.03
C VAL A 208 -1.70 4.44 11.77
N VAL A 209 -0.43 4.63 11.43
CA VAL A 209 0.44 5.63 12.04
C VAL A 209 0.32 6.93 11.27
N THR A 210 -0.22 7.94 11.93
CA THR A 210 -0.35 9.30 11.40
C THR A 210 -0.49 10.26 12.59
N ASP A 211 -0.37 11.56 12.34
CA ASP A 211 -0.56 12.61 13.34
C ASP A 211 -1.48 13.69 12.77
N PRO A 212 -2.76 13.73 13.18
CA PRO A 212 -3.72 14.73 12.72
C PRO A 212 -3.33 16.19 13.02
N SER A 213 -2.37 16.44 13.91
CA SER A 213 -1.86 17.78 14.22
C SER A 213 -0.70 18.22 13.31
N ASN A 214 -0.06 17.28 12.61
CA ASN A 214 1.13 17.55 11.82
C ASN A 214 0.77 17.91 10.37
N LYS A 215 0.88 19.21 10.04
CA LYS A 215 0.54 19.73 8.71
C LYS A 215 1.38 19.17 7.56
N GLN A 216 2.55 18.56 7.80
CA GLN A 216 3.27 17.87 6.72
C GLN A 216 2.44 16.72 6.16
N ILE A 217 1.75 15.97 7.03
CA ILE A 217 1.06 14.73 6.66
C ILE A 217 -0.47 14.81 6.78
N VAL A 218 -1.03 15.81 7.47
CA VAL A 218 -2.47 15.98 7.58
C VAL A 218 -2.87 17.44 7.32
N LEU A 219 -3.72 17.64 6.32
CA LEU A 219 -4.50 18.85 6.13
C LEU A 219 -5.98 18.47 6.13
N ASN A 220 -6.64 18.67 7.26
CA ASN A 220 -7.99 18.18 7.52
C ASN A 220 -9.06 19.25 7.16
N GLY A 221 -10.07 18.86 6.38
CA GLY A 221 -11.22 19.70 6.04
C GLY A 221 -12.27 18.97 5.19
N GLY A 222 -13.12 19.71 4.49
CA GLY A 222 -14.26 19.15 3.75
C GLY A 222 -15.41 18.74 4.69
N PRO A 223 -16.18 17.69 4.39
CA PRO A 223 -17.39 17.35 5.15
C PRO A 223 -17.11 17.05 6.64
N SER A 224 -18.01 17.48 7.54
CA SER A 224 -17.82 17.36 8.98
C SER A 224 -17.58 15.92 9.47
N ALA A 225 -18.23 14.94 8.84
CA ALA A 225 -18.05 13.52 9.11
C ALA A 225 -16.63 13.02 8.75
N VAL A 226 -16.07 13.49 7.63
CA VAL A 226 -14.68 13.20 7.23
C VAL A 226 -13.74 13.78 8.27
N GLN A 227 -13.91 15.05 8.63
CA GLN A 227 -13.04 15.70 9.60
C GLN A 227 -13.04 15.02 10.97
N LYS A 228 -14.21 14.56 11.42
CA LYS A 228 -14.37 13.82 12.68
C LYS A 228 -13.59 12.51 12.66
N LEU A 229 -13.63 11.77 11.55
CA LEU A 229 -12.87 10.52 11.42
C LEU A 229 -11.36 10.78 11.37
N VAL A 230 -10.91 11.78 10.60
CA VAL A 230 -9.48 12.15 10.52
C VAL A 230 -8.92 12.51 11.90
N ARG A 231 -9.65 13.31 12.69
CA ARG A 231 -9.25 13.64 14.08
C ARG A 231 -9.11 12.42 14.99
N GLY A 232 -9.78 11.31 14.68
CA GLY A 232 -9.74 10.08 15.46
C GLY A 232 -8.67 9.08 15.02
N LEU A 233 -7.84 9.41 14.02
CA LEU A 233 -6.71 8.57 13.58
C LEU A 233 -5.47 8.79 14.45
N GLY A 234 -4.38 8.08 14.15
CA GLY A 234 -3.14 8.16 14.94
C GLY A 234 -3.29 7.51 16.32
N ASN A 235 -4.16 6.51 16.44
CA ASN A 235 -4.48 5.82 17.69
C ASN A 235 -4.56 4.31 17.47
N LYS A 236 -4.18 3.53 18.49
CA LYS A 236 -4.25 2.06 18.46
C LYS A 236 -5.70 1.60 18.68
N SER A 237 -6.23 0.83 17.74
CA SER A 237 -7.53 0.18 17.84
C SER A 237 -7.48 -0.98 18.83
N ARG A 238 -8.53 -1.14 19.63
CA ARG A 238 -8.76 -2.33 20.48
C ARG A 238 -9.66 -3.38 19.81
N SER A 239 -10.10 -3.11 18.58
CA SER A 239 -10.95 -4.02 17.82
C SER A 239 -10.24 -5.35 17.60
N LYS A 240 -11.01 -6.44 17.68
CA LYS A 240 -10.59 -7.78 17.27
C LYS A 240 -11.27 -8.23 15.98
N LYS A 241 -12.09 -7.37 15.36
CA LYS A 241 -12.92 -7.72 14.22
C LYS A 241 -12.36 -7.15 12.92
N VAL A 242 -12.34 -8.00 11.89
CA VAL A 242 -12.16 -7.58 10.51
C VAL A 242 -13.31 -6.67 10.11
N ILE A 243 -13.00 -5.59 9.40
CA ILE A 243 -13.99 -4.86 8.60
C ILE A 243 -13.77 -5.27 7.14
N GLN A 244 -14.81 -5.80 6.51
CA GLN A 244 -14.89 -6.00 5.06
C GLN A 244 -16.03 -5.16 4.53
N VAL A 245 -15.75 -4.33 3.53
CA VAL A 245 -16.74 -3.47 2.90
C VAL A 245 -16.49 -3.41 1.40
N LYS A 246 -17.57 -3.41 0.61
CA LYS A 246 -17.50 -3.17 -0.83
C LYS A 246 -17.71 -1.69 -1.09
N LEU A 247 -16.75 -1.06 -1.76
CA LEU A 247 -16.79 0.35 -2.15
C LEU A 247 -17.71 0.55 -3.37
N SER A 248 -18.06 1.80 -3.66
CA SER A 248 -18.93 2.16 -4.80
C SER A 248 -18.38 1.66 -6.15
N SER A 249 -17.04 1.66 -6.30
CA SER A 249 -16.31 1.12 -7.45
C SER A 249 -16.40 -0.41 -7.60
N GLY A 250 -16.94 -1.10 -6.61
CA GLY A 250 -16.98 -2.55 -6.53
C GLY A 250 -15.70 -3.21 -5.99
N VAL A 251 -14.65 -2.44 -5.71
CA VAL A 251 -13.45 -2.91 -4.99
C VAL A 251 -13.83 -3.28 -3.55
N GLU A 252 -13.39 -4.44 -3.08
CA GLU A 252 -13.55 -4.80 -1.66
C GLU A 252 -12.36 -4.30 -0.85
N LEU A 253 -12.65 -3.74 0.32
CA LEU A 253 -11.69 -3.22 1.28
C LEU A 253 -11.76 -4.07 2.55
N ILE A 254 -10.61 -4.63 2.95
CA ILE A 254 -10.49 -5.49 4.12
C ILE A 254 -9.49 -4.85 5.10
N SER A 255 -9.86 -4.76 6.38
CA SER A 255 -8.94 -4.35 7.45
C SER A 255 -8.65 -5.51 8.40
N LYS A 256 -7.38 -5.66 8.76
CA LYS A 256 -6.97 -6.46 9.90
C LYS A 256 -6.65 -5.52 11.07
N PRO A 257 -7.29 -5.65 12.24
CA PRO A 257 -6.84 -4.94 13.43
C PRO A 257 -5.67 -5.66 14.10
N SER A 258 -4.89 -4.93 14.90
CA SER A 258 -3.69 -5.49 15.56
C SER A 258 -4.00 -6.48 16.67
N SER A 259 -5.19 -6.40 17.30
CA SER A 259 -5.60 -7.34 18.35
C SER A 259 -6.18 -8.66 17.81
N LEU A 260 -6.24 -8.84 16.49
CA LEU A 260 -6.60 -10.10 15.83
C LEU A 260 -5.31 -10.82 15.41
N HIS A 261 -4.84 -11.74 16.25
CA HIS A 261 -3.50 -12.34 16.19
C HIS A 261 -3.37 -13.51 15.20
N VAL A 262 -3.77 -13.29 13.95
CA VAL A 262 -3.79 -14.32 12.89
C VAL A 262 -2.83 -13.98 11.74
N PRO A 263 -2.35 -14.97 10.97
CA PRO A 263 -1.59 -14.74 9.73
C PRO A 263 -2.39 -13.90 8.70
N PRO A 264 -1.84 -12.78 8.17
CA PRO A 264 -2.63 -11.82 7.39
C PRO A 264 -3.22 -12.37 6.09
N TRP A 265 -2.44 -13.10 5.29
CA TRP A 265 -2.91 -13.57 3.98
C TRP A 265 -3.87 -14.76 4.08
N GLN A 266 -3.72 -15.58 5.12
CA GLN A 266 -4.71 -16.58 5.48
C GLN A 266 -6.02 -15.92 5.93
N MET A 267 -5.97 -14.83 6.73
CA MET A 267 -7.17 -14.05 7.07
C MET A 267 -7.88 -13.52 5.82
N VAL A 268 -7.15 -12.94 4.86
CA VAL A 268 -7.73 -12.49 3.58
C VAL A 268 -8.39 -13.65 2.84
N SER A 269 -7.73 -14.81 2.76
CA SER A 269 -8.30 -16.02 2.14
C SER A 269 -9.62 -16.47 2.78
N SER A 270 -9.66 -16.48 4.12
CA SER A 270 -10.83 -16.82 4.92
C SER A 270 -12.01 -15.84 4.68
N VAL A 271 -11.76 -14.54 4.82
CA VAL A 271 -12.76 -13.47 4.64
C VAL A 271 -13.35 -13.46 3.23
N MET A 272 -12.58 -13.89 2.23
CA MET A 272 -13.03 -14.01 0.83
C MET A 272 -13.70 -15.35 0.49
N GLY A 273 -14.15 -16.09 1.50
CA GLY A 273 -14.83 -17.37 1.35
C GLY A 273 -13.88 -18.48 0.95
N ASN A 274 -12.83 -18.65 1.77
CA ASN A 274 -11.85 -19.74 1.73
C ASN A 274 -11.14 -19.86 0.37
N VAL A 275 -10.94 -18.74 -0.33
CA VAL A 275 -10.34 -18.75 -1.67
C VAL A 275 -8.83 -18.96 -1.55
N SER A 276 -8.30 -19.96 -2.24
CA SER A 276 -6.86 -20.18 -2.27
C SER A 276 -6.14 -19.02 -2.98
N LEU A 277 -4.99 -18.59 -2.47
CA LEU A 277 -4.23 -17.42 -2.93
C LEU A 277 -2.81 -17.80 -3.38
N ARG A 278 -2.26 -17.02 -4.31
CA ARG A 278 -0.82 -16.95 -4.61
C ARG A 278 -0.35 -15.52 -4.41
N VAL A 279 0.63 -15.31 -3.53
CA VAL A 279 0.98 -13.97 -3.02
C VAL A 279 2.49 -13.73 -3.06
N ALA A 280 2.91 -12.52 -3.40
CA ALA A 280 4.26 -11.99 -3.22
C ALA A 280 4.19 -10.92 -2.15
N SER A 281 4.80 -11.16 -0.99
CA SER A 281 4.46 -10.37 0.21
C SER A 281 5.58 -10.29 1.24
N TRP A 282 6.81 -9.98 0.82
CA TRP A 282 8.00 -9.97 1.68
C TRP A 282 8.09 -11.25 2.54
N TRP A 283 8.65 -12.30 1.97
CA TRP A 283 8.90 -13.54 2.70
C TRP A 283 10.32 -13.51 3.29
N ALA A 284 10.43 -13.32 4.61
CA ALA A 284 11.69 -13.23 5.36
C ALA A 284 11.45 -13.48 6.87
N ASP A 285 12.52 -13.73 7.63
CA ASP A 285 12.43 -14.08 9.06
C ASP A 285 11.64 -13.06 9.91
N PRO A 286 10.72 -13.52 10.79
CA PRO A 286 10.22 -14.88 10.92
C PRO A 286 9.21 -15.19 9.81
N GLU A 287 9.60 -15.96 8.81
CA GLU A 287 8.74 -16.24 7.67
C GLU A 287 7.56 -17.16 8.05
N ILE A 288 6.43 -16.95 7.37
CA ILE A 288 5.37 -17.97 7.34
C ILE A 288 5.46 -18.67 5.98
N ASP A 289 5.61 -19.99 6.02
CA ASP A 289 5.70 -20.83 4.82
C ASP A 289 4.37 -20.88 4.04
N SER A 290 4.42 -21.44 2.84
CA SER A 290 3.19 -21.72 2.08
C SER A 290 2.29 -22.68 2.88
N THR A 291 0.99 -22.45 2.83
CA THR A 291 -0.01 -23.28 3.51
C THR A 291 -0.94 -23.96 2.51
N THR A 292 -1.34 -25.19 2.81
CA THR A 292 -2.41 -25.89 2.09
C THR A 292 -3.75 -25.68 2.81
N ALA A 293 -4.85 -26.09 2.17
CA ALA A 293 -6.17 -26.10 2.81
C ALA A 293 -6.27 -27.06 4.02
N ARG A 294 -5.26 -27.94 4.23
CA ARG A 294 -5.18 -28.87 5.36
C ARG A 294 -4.17 -28.44 6.43
N THR A 295 -3.39 -27.39 6.18
CA THR A 295 -2.41 -26.89 7.15
C THR A 295 -3.14 -26.41 8.39
N GLN A 296 -2.78 -26.97 9.55
CA GLN A 296 -3.30 -26.51 10.84
C GLN A 296 -2.66 -25.17 11.20
N ILE A 297 -3.49 -24.25 11.70
CA ILE A 297 -3.05 -22.93 12.14
C ILE A 297 -3.53 -22.77 13.59
N SER A 298 -2.66 -23.06 14.55
CA SER A 298 -2.99 -22.90 15.98
C SER A 298 -3.11 -21.42 16.38
N CYS A 299 -2.43 -20.52 15.66
CA CYS A 299 -2.63 -19.07 15.78
C CYS A 299 -3.79 -18.59 14.90
N TRP A 300 -4.97 -19.19 15.09
CA TRP A 300 -6.19 -18.82 14.39
C TRP A 300 -7.24 -18.31 15.38
N ASP A 301 -8.16 -17.47 14.88
CA ASP A 301 -9.29 -16.97 15.66
C ASP A 301 -10.56 -17.65 15.15
N ASP A 302 -11.27 -18.35 16.04
CA ASP A 302 -12.44 -19.16 15.68
C ASP A 302 -13.64 -18.35 15.17
N SER A 303 -13.62 -17.02 15.33
CA SER A 303 -14.61 -16.15 14.68
C SER A 303 -14.45 -16.05 13.16
N LEU A 304 -13.32 -16.53 12.61
CA LEU A 304 -13.03 -16.54 11.18
C LEU A 304 -13.27 -17.94 10.59
N ALA A 305 -13.83 -17.98 9.38
CA ALA A 305 -13.90 -19.22 8.59
C ALA A 305 -12.49 -19.78 8.33
N LYS A 306 -12.39 -21.08 8.01
CA LYS A 306 -11.09 -21.68 7.66
C LYS A 306 -10.50 -21.04 6.39
N PRO A 307 -9.20 -20.72 6.34
CA PRO A 307 -8.59 -20.21 5.13
C PRO A 307 -8.45 -21.30 4.06
N GLY A 308 -8.37 -20.88 2.80
CA GLY A 308 -7.88 -21.72 1.71
C GLY A 308 -6.35 -21.85 1.74
N ALA A 309 -5.79 -22.50 0.72
CA ALA A 309 -4.33 -22.58 0.56
C ALA A 309 -3.75 -21.19 0.27
N VAL A 310 -2.59 -20.87 0.83
CA VAL A 310 -1.87 -19.62 0.53
C VAL A 310 -0.46 -19.98 0.11
N GLN A 311 -0.18 -19.82 -1.18
CA GLN A 311 1.12 -20.10 -1.78
C GLN A 311 1.94 -18.81 -1.84
N ILE A 312 3.16 -18.83 -1.31
CA ILE A 312 4.04 -17.66 -1.33
C ILE A 312 4.95 -17.75 -2.54
N ALA A 313 4.82 -16.81 -3.48
CA ALA A 313 5.69 -16.68 -4.62
C ALA A 313 7.06 -16.12 -4.20
N THR A 314 8.13 -16.85 -4.46
CA THR A 314 9.52 -16.42 -4.20
C THR A 314 10.21 -15.93 -5.46
N SER A 315 9.69 -16.28 -6.64
CA SER A 315 10.09 -15.73 -7.93
C SER A 315 8.89 -15.51 -8.85
N GLY A 316 9.10 -14.70 -9.88
CA GLY A 316 8.14 -14.37 -10.91
C GLY A 316 8.83 -14.12 -12.26
N MET A 317 8.06 -13.68 -13.26
CA MET A 317 8.60 -13.35 -14.58
C MET A 317 7.94 -12.12 -15.21
N TRP A 318 8.75 -11.27 -15.83
CA TRP A 318 8.27 -10.23 -16.75
C TRP A 318 8.96 -10.38 -18.12
N GLY A 319 8.17 -10.63 -19.16
CA GLY A 319 8.71 -11.07 -20.45
C GLY A 319 9.51 -12.37 -20.29
N LYS A 320 10.77 -12.36 -20.71
CA LYS A 320 11.71 -13.49 -20.52
C LYS A 320 12.63 -13.33 -19.31
N LYS A 321 12.40 -12.32 -18.47
CA LYS A 321 13.29 -11.98 -17.35
C LYS A 321 12.68 -12.38 -16.02
N GLY A 322 13.43 -13.14 -15.24
CA GLY A 322 13.06 -13.49 -13.87
C GLY A 322 13.04 -12.28 -12.95
N ILE A 323 12.13 -12.29 -11.99
CA ILE A 323 12.09 -11.35 -10.86
C ILE A 323 12.18 -12.13 -9.55
N ASN A 324 12.96 -11.61 -8.61
CA ASN A 324 12.99 -12.14 -7.25
C ASN A 324 11.92 -11.45 -6.40
N LEU A 325 11.16 -12.25 -5.65
CA LEU A 325 10.03 -11.83 -4.82
C LEU A 325 10.25 -12.13 -3.32
N THR A 326 11.43 -12.62 -2.92
CA THR A 326 11.80 -12.80 -1.51
C THR A 326 11.98 -11.45 -0.79
N GLY A 327 11.66 -11.44 0.50
CA GLY A 327 11.84 -10.25 1.35
C GLY A 327 13.31 -10.01 1.70
N GLY A 328 13.64 -8.78 2.08
CA GLY A 328 14.99 -8.40 2.50
C GLY A 328 15.37 -6.98 2.08
N GLU A 329 16.61 -6.60 2.41
CA GLU A 329 17.24 -5.33 2.04
C GLU A 329 18.13 -5.49 0.81
N GLY A 330 18.37 -4.41 0.07
CA GLY A 330 19.30 -4.41 -1.06
C GLY A 330 18.68 -4.84 -2.40
N LYS A 331 19.49 -4.76 -3.46
CA LYS A 331 19.02 -4.71 -4.86
C LYS A 331 18.24 -5.92 -5.38
N LYS A 332 18.25 -7.05 -4.67
CA LYS A 332 17.64 -8.32 -5.10
C LYS A 332 16.26 -8.57 -4.49
N HIS A 333 15.80 -7.74 -3.56
CA HIS A 333 14.67 -8.10 -2.71
C HIS A 333 13.37 -7.39 -3.10
N ASN A 334 12.28 -7.80 -2.45
CA ASN A 334 10.93 -7.37 -2.72
C ASN A 334 10.22 -6.91 -1.44
N HIS A 335 9.70 -5.69 -1.50
CA HIS A 335 8.82 -5.11 -0.48
C HIS A 335 7.36 -5.03 -0.96
N ALA A 336 7.09 -5.31 -2.24
CA ALA A 336 5.74 -5.33 -2.77
C ALA A 336 4.91 -6.45 -2.12
N LYS A 337 3.62 -6.16 -1.94
CA LYS A 337 2.67 -7.00 -1.20
C LYS A 337 1.38 -7.10 -1.99
N PHE A 338 1.35 -8.07 -2.89
CA PHE A 338 0.20 -8.30 -3.75
C PHE A 338 0.03 -9.78 -4.05
N GLY A 339 -1.15 -10.16 -4.50
CA GLY A 339 -1.45 -11.54 -4.82
C GLY A 339 -2.68 -11.68 -5.68
N VAL A 340 -2.99 -12.92 -6.01
CA VAL A 340 -4.16 -13.29 -6.78
C VAL A 340 -4.83 -14.50 -6.16
N SER A 341 -6.13 -14.63 -6.38
CA SER A 341 -6.83 -15.91 -6.19
C SER A 341 -6.27 -16.97 -7.14
N THR A 342 -6.14 -18.22 -6.72
CA THR A 342 -5.79 -19.31 -7.65
C THR A 342 -7.01 -19.85 -8.43
N ASN A 343 -8.22 -19.45 -8.04
CA ASN A 343 -9.46 -19.85 -8.70
C ASN A 343 -9.85 -18.85 -9.81
N LYS A 344 -9.75 -19.28 -11.08
CA LYS A 344 -10.11 -18.47 -12.26
C LYS A 344 -11.58 -18.01 -12.30
N ARG A 345 -12.49 -18.66 -11.55
CA ARG A 345 -13.91 -18.24 -11.43
C ARG A 345 -14.10 -17.09 -10.43
N LYS A 346 -13.12 -16.84 -9.58
CA LYS A 346 -13.07 -15.75 -8.62
C LYS A 346 -11.87 -14.85 -8.92
N PRO A 347 -11.79 -14.17 -10.09
CA PRO A 347 -10.58 -13.53 -10.60
C PRO A 347 -10.20 -12.28 -9.79
N TYR A 348 -9.61 -12.50 -8.62
CA TYR A 348 -9.26 -11.45 -7.67
C TYR A 348 -7.78 -11.12 -7.77
N SER A 349 -7.49 -9.82 -7.86
CA SER A 349 -6.18 -9.24 -7.62
C SER A 349 -6.22 -8.50 -6.28
N ILE A 350 -5.24 -8.74 -5.42
CA ILE A 350 -5.22 -8.29 -4.03
C ILE A 350 -3.96 -7.46 -3.79
N PHE A 351 -4.11 -6.27 -3.23
CA PHE A 351 -3.00 -5.38 -2.86
C PHE A 351 -3.07 -5.13 -1.35
N GLY A 352 -1.97 -5.36 -0.63
CA GLY A 352 -1.97 -5.42 0.82
C GLY A 352 -0.86 -4.61 1.46
N ASP A 353 -1.02 -4.29 2.74
CA ASP A 353 0.06 -3.64 3.50
C ASP A 353 1.00 -4.63 4.20
N MET A 354 0.55 -5.86 4.44
CA MET A 354 1.16 -6.75 5.43
C MET A 354 2.02 -7.86 4.81
N ASN A 355 3.15 -8.13 5.45
CA ASN A 355 4.09 -9.17 5.01
C ASN A 355 3.56 -10.57 5.36
N GLN A 356 4.19 -11.59 4.78
CA GLN A 356 4.05 -12.98 5.21
C GLN A 356 5.12 -13.32 6.26
N GLN A 357 5.07 -12.61 7.39
CA GLN A 357 5.92 -12.85 8.55
C GLN A 357 5.07 -13.00 9.81
N GLY A 358 5.45 -13.88 10.72
CA GLY A 358 4.66 -14.17 11.91
C GLY A 358 4.70 -15.64 12.27
N ALA A 359 3.56 -16.17 12.72
CA ALA A 359 3.49 -17.50 13.30
C ALA A 359 2.21 -18.23 12.85
N LEU A 360 2.34 -19.50 12.44
CA LEU A 360 1.16 -20.38 12.29
C LEU A 360 0.76 -21.02 13.63
N ALA A 361 1.69 -21.13 14.58
CA ALA A 361 1.49 -21.66 15.93
C ALA A 361 2.47 -20.98 16.90
N PRO A 362 2.23 -20.99 18.23
CA PRO A 362 3.28 -20.63 19.19
C PRO A 362 4.53 -21.48 18.96
N GLY A 363 5.72 -20.88 19.10
CA GLY A 363 6.98 -21.59 18.88
C GLY A 363 7.32 -21.90 17.41
N TYR A 364 6.56 -21.39 16.43
CA TYR A 364 6.66 -21.81 15.02
C TYR A 364 8.05 -21.59 14.39
N ALA A 365 8.58 -20.37 14.41
CA ALA A 365 9.91 -20.05 13.86
C ALA A 365 11.01 -20.08 14.93
N TYR A 366 10.66 -19.81 16.20
CA TYR A 366 11.57 -19.82 17.34
C TYR A 366 10.81 -20.07 18.64
N ALA A 367 11.47 -20.70 19.63
CA ALA A 367 10.81 -21.28 20.82
C ALA A 367 9.88 -20.34 21.60
N LYS A 368 10.20 -19.04 21.70
CA LYS A 368 9.39 -18.04 22.44
C LYS A 368 8.39 -17.27 21.56
N GLN A 369 8.19 -17.69 20.32
CA GLN A 369 7.28 -17.01 19.40
C GLN A 369 5.84 -17.12 19.88
N LYS A 370 5.13 -15.99 19.95
CA LYS A 370 3.70 -15.93 20.32
C LYS A 370 2.87 -15.75 19.05
N CYS A 371 1.57 -16.02 19.13
CA CYS A 371 0.65 -15.72 18.02
C CYS A 371 0.59 -14.24 17.68
N SER A 372 0.95 -13.32 18.58
CA SER A 372 1.02 -11.88 18.32
C SER A 372 2.37 -11.43 17.74
N SER A 373 3.33 -12.33 17.50
CA SER A 373 4.65 -11.96 16.98
C SER A 373 4.57 -11.46 15.53
N SER A 374 5.42 -10.48 15.19
CA SER A 374 5.52 -9.90 13.85
C SER A 374 4.17 -9.45 13.28
N GLN A 375 3.84 -9.76 12.02
CA GLN A 375 2.65 -9.22 11.34
C GLN A 375 1.33 -9.73 11.94
N ASN A 376 1.33 -10.89 12.60
CA ASN A 376 0.11 -11.36 13.28
C ASN A 376 -0.39 -10.36 14.33
N GLY A 377 0.51 -9.67 15.05
CA GLY A 377 0.15 -8.66 16.05
C GLY A 377 0.00 -7.23 15.52
N ARG A 378 0.03 -7.05 14.19
CA ARG A 378 -0.08 -5.73 13.55
C ARG A 378 -1.39 -5.60 12.79
N GLY A 379 -1.81 -4.37 12.57
CA GLY A 379 -2.92 -4.07 11.67
C GLY A 379 -2.46 -3.77 10.24
N GLY A 380 -3.40 -3.74 9.30
CA GLY A 380 -3.14 -3.42 7.90
C GLY A 380 -4.40 -3.48 7.05
N ILE A 381 -4.27 -3.12 5.78
CA ILE A 381 -5.38 -2.94 4.84
C ILE A 381 -5.09 -3.72 3.55
N PHE A 382 -6.15 -4.25 2.95
CA PHE A 382 -6.12 -4.93 1.67
C PHE A 382 -7.21 -4.41 0.75
N TYR A 383 -6.87 -4.21 -0.53
CA TYR A 383 -7.80 -3.89 -1.61
C TYR A 383 -7.93 -5.10 -2.52
N VAL A 384 -9.15 -5.47 -2.86
CA VAL A 384 -9.47 -6.60 -3.74
C VAL A 384 -10.18 -6.10 -4.98
N VAL A 385 -9.52 -6.23 -6.12
CA VAL A 385 -10.06 -5.87 -7.43
C VAL A 385 -10.49 -7.13 -8.16
N LYS A 386 -11.78 -7.22 -8.53
CA LYS A 386 -12.32 -8.29 -9.37
C LYS A 386 -12.28 -7.87 -10.84
N ASN A 387 -11.17 -8.11 -11.51
CA ASN A 387 -10.99 -7.84 -12.94
C ASN A 387 -10.21 -8.99 -13.58
N ARG A 388 -10.76 -9.62 -14.63
CA ARG A 388 -10.20 -10.85 -15.20
C ARG A 388 -8.88 -10.64 -15.94
N GLU A 389 -8.71 -9.52 -16.61
CA GLU A 389 -7.49 -9.18 -17.36
C GLU A 389 -6.34 -8.83 -16.40
N LEU A 390 -6.63 -8.02 -15.38
CA LEU A 390 -5.69 -7.72 -14.30
C LEU A 390 -5.29 -8.99 -13.55
N PHE A 391 -6.27 -9.81 -13.18
CA PHE A 391 -6.04 -11.10 -12.57
C PHE A 391 -5.11 -11.99 -13.42
N THR A 392 -5.36 -12.07 -14.73
CA THR A 392 -4.58 -12.91 -15.65
C THR A 392 -3.15 -12.40 -15.80
N SER A 393 -2.97 -11.09 -15.92
CA SER A 393 -1.65 -10.48 -16.09
C SER A 393 -0.82 -10.57 -14.80
N ILE A 394 -1.40 -10.29 -13.62
CA ILE A 394 -0.70 -10.48 -12.33
C ILE A 394 -0.42 -11.96 -12.07
N SER A 395 -1.35 -12.87 -12.39
CA SER A 395 -1.10 -14.31 -12.28
C SER A 395 0.10 -14.73 -13.12
N SER A 396 0.26 -14.14 -14.31
CA SER A 396 1.41 -14.41 -15.18
C SER A 396 2.70 -13.84 -14.63
N LEU A 397 2.67 -12.62 -14.07
CA LEU A 397 3.81 -12.01 -13.37
C LEU A 397 4.31 -12.89 -12.21
N LEU A 398 3.39 -13.48 -11.45
CA LEU A 398 3.69 -14.32 -10.30
C LEU A 398 4.07 -15.76 -10.67
N LYS A 399 4.13 -16.15 -11.95
CA LYS A 399 4.57 -17.51 -12.32
C LYS A 399 6.05 -17.69 -11.97
N GLY A 400 6.33 -18.66 -11.11
CA GLY A 400 7.68 -18.96 -10.64
C GLY A 400 7.65 -19.89 -9.42
N ASP A 401 8.76 -19.91 -8.71
CA ASP A 401 8.98 -20.73 -7.52
C ASP A 401 8.09 -20.30 -6.37
N SER A 402 8.05 -21.15 -5.34
CA SER A 402 7.30 -20.88 -4.12
C SER A 402 8.08 -21.23 -2.88
N ALA A 403 7.77 -20.57 -1.77
CA ALA A 403 8.23 -20.99 -0.46
C ALA A 403 7.74 -22.41 -0.16
N PRO A 404 8.49 -23.21 0.64
CA PRO A 404 8.10 -24.56 0.97
C PRO A 404 6.76 -24.60 1.71
N THR A 405 6.18 -25.80 1.83
CA THR A 405 5.08 -26.07 2.76
C THR A 405 5.66 -26.85 3.92
N LYS A 406 5.86 -26.22 5.08
CA LYS A 406 6.31 -26.97 6.26
C LYS A 406 5.16 -27.83 6.77
N VAL A 407 5.41 -29.12 6.95
CA VAL A 407 4.54 -30.00 7.73
C VAL A 407 4.83 -29.69 9.19
N GLN A 408 3.85 -29.19 9.94
CA GLN A 408 3.97 -29.15 11.40
C GLN A 408 3.93 -30.60 11.87
N THR A 409 5.07 -31.10 12.37
CA THR A 409 5.16 -32.39 13.07
C THR A 409 4.60 -32.27 14.47
#